data_AF-A0A955RIU2-F1
#
_entry.id   AF-A0A955RIU2-F1
#
_cell.length_a   1.000
_cell.length_b   1.000
_cell.length_c   1.000
_cell.angle_alpha   90.00
_cell.angle_beta   90.00
_cell.angle_gamma   90.00
#
_symmetry.space_group_name_H-M   'P 1'
#
loop_
_entity.id
_entity.type
_entity.pdbx_description
1 polymer ?
#
loop_
_entity_poly.entity_id
_entity_poly.type
_entity_poly.pdbx_seq_one_letter_code
_entity_poly.pdbx_strand_id
1 'polypeptide(L)'
;MPKIKNTTISFLLITFCLLIIGGIKVYGIEQTAKDSMAVDTDLITLEDNFGLPDSIVITPLFLEVDDFVSDADWYRGLFYYQTVRLNQGDILFHYVVLSDGTIVEGNSKKQDQKVPVEGESSPILIAYLASENAQDFEPEAKDPISKLILDIANTQAIPLENISVKRMDFIARDQEAVVMRTDVIGGRWGRSLTNMIDTIRPNYSPIEKQYSFAVENVELPTDTVNYGDDIIANITIKNTSDFALLQGTEGEILVSKVDGDFSNFYVNNVWLSLTQAPLMETGQVIKSDESLTFQLRLSTPLAFEQITEKFQLINAVGQPYPGTEFELTLQVARLDSEVVEILDTETGTLNVRASASGFSEVISRVNPGQRFIVLERNSGGWVKIDLGDNQSGWVSQQYTKTL
;
A
#
# COMPACT_ATOMS: atom_id res chain seq x y z
N MET A 1 4.98 -72.43 22.20
CA MET A 1 5.24 -71.06 22.72
C MET A 1 6.75 -70.92 22.90
N PRO A 2 7.43 -69.82 22.51
CA PRO A 2 6.97 -68.56 21.92
C PRO A 2 7.54 -68.27 20.51
N LYS A 3 7.02 -67.20 19.90
CA LYS A 3 7.26 -66.68 18.53
C LYS A 3 8.67 -66.07 18.38
N ILE A 4 9.38 -66.40 17.30
CA ILE A 4 10.56 -65.65 16.85
C ILE A 4 10.04 -64.39 16.14
N LYS A 5 10.21 -63.23 16.79
CA LYS A 5 9.86 -61.92 16.24
C LYS A 5 10.93 -61.51 15.22
N ASN A 6 10.52 -61.30 13.97
CA ASN A 6 11.28 -60.50 13.02
C ASN A 6 11.38 -59.08 13.57
N THR A 7 12.59 -58.65 13.91
CA THR A 7 12.86 -57.28 14.34
C THR A 7 13.39 -56.54 13.12
N THR A 8 12.50 -55.84 12.43
CA THR A 8 12.85 -54.84 11.41
C THR A 8 13.48 -53.65 12.13
N ILE A 9 14.80 -53.48 12.00
CA ILE A 9 15.48 -52.27 12.45
C ILE A 9 15.18 -51.19 11.42
N SER A 10 14.24 -50.29 11.74
CA SER A 10 14.00 -49.08 10.97
C SER A 10 15.09 -48.07 11.34
N PHE A 11 15.99 -47.78 10.40
CA PHE A 11 16.91 -46.66 10.52
C PHE A 11 16.11 -45.37 10.32
N LEU A 12 15.75 -44.71 11.43
CA LEU A 12 15.22 -43.35 11.40
C LEU A 12 16.39 -42.41 11.08
N LEU A 13 16.54 -42.07 9.81
CA LEU A 13 17.48 -41.02 9.38
C LEU A 13 16.87 -39.67 9.78
N ILE A 14 17.20 -39.18 10.97
CA ILE A 14 16.88 -37.80 11.37
C ILE A 14 17.87 -36.91 10.61
N THR A 15 17.42 -36.37 9.48
CA THR A 15 18.13 -35.31 8.76
C THR A 15 18.10 -34.07 9.64
N PHE A 16 19.18 -33.84 10.40
CA PHE A 16 19.37 -32.61 11.15
C PHE A 16 19.63 -31.49 10.13
N CYS A 17 18.57 -30.80 9.72
CA CYS A 17 18.69 -29.61 8.92
C CYS A 17 19.32 -28.54 9.81
N LEU A 18 20.64 -28.40 9.75
CA LEU A 18 21.36 -27.27 10.30
C LEU A 18 20.87 -26.03 9.53
N LEU A 19 19.84 -25.39 10.07
CA LEU A 19 19.54 -24.00 9.78
C LEU A 19 20.79 -23.22 10.16
N ILE A 20 21.60 -22.89 9.15
CA ILE A 20 22.61 -21.85 9.25
C ILE A 20 21.80 -20.57 9.42
N ILE A 21 21.46 -20.24 10.67
CA ILE A 21 21.01 -18.92 11.05
C ILE A 21 22.28 -18.07 10.92
N GLY A 22 22.55 -17.59 9.70
CA GLY A 22 23.47 -16.49 9.50
C GLY A 22 22.91 -15.34 10.34
N GLY A 23 23.58 -15.05 11.46
CA GLY A 23 23.17 -13.95 12.31
C GLY A 23 23.15 -12.69 11.46
N ILE A 24 21.95 -12.16 11.22
CA ILE A 24 21.80 -10.81 10.68
C ILE A 24 22.38 -9.91 11.76
N LYS A 25 23.59 -9.39 11.53
CA LYS A 25 24.11 -8.31 12.35
C LYS A 25 23.27 -7.08 12.03
N VAL A 26 22.25 -6.84 12.83
CA VAL A 26 21.54 -5.57 12.84
C VAL A 26 22.48 -4.55 13.47
N TYR A 27 23.13 -3.74 12.65
CA TYR A 27 23.90 -2.59 13.12
C TYR A 27 22.91 -1.44 13.36
N GLY A 28 22.20 -1.48 14.49
CA GLY A 28 21.40 -0.33 14.89
C GLY A 28 22.32 0.86 15.14
N ILE A 29 21.96 2.02 14.59
CA ILE A 29 22.69 3.26 14.85
C ILE A 29 22.34 3.77 16.22
N GLU A 30 23.38 4.05 17.01
CA GLU A 30 23.23 4.71 18.29
C GLU A 30 22.82 6.17 18.05
N GLN A 31 21.63 6.52 18.53
CA GLN A 31 21.07 7.86 18.44
C GLN A 31 20.95 8.47 19.83
N THR A 32 21.28 9.75 19.90
CA THR A 32 21.14 10.55 21.11
C THR A 32 19.71 11.10 21.16
N ALA A 33 18.98 10.76 22.22
CA ALA A 33 17.59 11.18 22.40
C ALA A 33 17.49 12.70 22.45
N LYS A 34 16.44 13.26 21.85
CA LYS A 34 16.19 14.72 21.79
C LYS A 34 16.25 15.39 23.18
N ASP A 35 15.63 14.78 24.19
CA ASP A 35 15.60 15.31 25.57
C ASP A 35 16.99 15.51 26.19
N SER A 36 17.99 14.73 25.75
CA SER A 36 19.36 14.88 26.24
C SER A 36 20.02 16.21 25.83
N MET A 37 19.45 16.91 24.84
CA MET A 37 19.85 18.25 24.41
C MET A 37 19.20 19.37 25.25
N ALA A 38 18.53 19.02 26.35
CA ALA A 38 17.85 19.95 27.25
C ALA A 38 16.81 20.85 26.55
N VAL A 39 16.03 20.24 25.66
CA VAL A 39 14.85 20.85 25.03
C VAL A 39 13.57 20.41 25.75
N ASP A 40 12.53 21.25 25.69
CA ASP A 40 11.20 20.93 26.19
C ASP A 40 10.38 20.21 25.11
N THR A 41 10.27 18.88 25.20
CA THR A 41 9.55 18.06 24.22
C THR A 41 8.04 18.03 24.43
N ASP A 42 7.52 18.57 25.54
CA ASP A 42 6.08 18.72 25.75
C ASP A 42 5.47 19.76 24.80
N LEU A 43 6.30 20.58 24.14
CA LEU A 43 5.90 21.52 23.10
C LEU A 43 5.53 20.86 21.76
N ILE A 44 5.80 19.56 21.59
CA ILE A 44 5.63 18.87 20.32
C ILE A 44 4.15 18.57 20.07
N THR A 45 3.61 19.11 18.97
CA THR A 45 2.22 18.93 18.53
C THR A 45 2.19 18.58 17.04
N LEU A 46 2.43 17.31 16.70
CA LEU A 46 2.47 16.83 15.32
C LEU A 46 1.18 16.11 14.91
N GLU A 47 0.54 16.59 13.83
CA GLU A 47 -0.43 15.80 13.07
C GLU A 47 0.28 14.75 12.20
N ASP A 48 -0.40 13.64 11.89
CA ASP A 48 0.17 12.60 11.02
C ASP A 48 0.18 13.09 9.58
N ASN A 49 1.36 13.14 8.96
CA ASN A 49 1.49 13.36 7.53
C ASN A 49 2.43 12.29 6.98
N PHE A 50 1.86 11.16 6.58
CA PHE A 50 2.66 10.02 6.14
C PHE A 50 3.18 10.19 4.72
N GLY A 51 4.40 9.73 4.47
CA GLY A 51 4.94 9.59 3.13
C GLY A 51 6.00 8.50 3.09
N LEU A 52 6.03 7.72 2.00
CA LEU A 52 7.11 6.76 1.80
C LEU A 52 8.37 7.51 1.35
N PRO A 53 9.48 7.38 2.09
CA PRO A 53 10.66 8.11 1.73
C PRO A 53 11.31 7.59 0.44
N ASP A 54 11.72 8.51 -0.44
CA ASP A 54 12.26 8.18 -1.77
C ASP A 54 13.73 8.61 -1.97
N SER A 55 14.23 9.43 -1.04
CA SER A 55 15.53 10.10 -1.15
C SER A 55 16.07 10.46 0.23
N ILE A 56 17.38 10.71 0.30
CA ILE A 56 18.04 11.26 1.49
C ILE A 56 18.69 12.59 1.10
N VAL A 57 18.36 13.65 1.83
CA VAL A 57 18.96 14.97 1.65
C VAL A 57 19.71 15.36 2.90
N ILE A 58 21.03 15.47 2.78
CA ILE A 58 21.89 16.02 3.82
C ILE A 58 21.99 17.53 3.60
N THR A 59 21.75 18.33 4.63
CA THR A 59 21.90 19.78 4.55
C THR A 59 22.86 20.31 5.60
N PRO A 60 24.03 20.86 5.19
CA PRO A 60 24.88 21.61 6.09
C PRO A 60 24.16 22.89 6.51
N LEU A 61 23.91 23.02 7.80
CA LEU A 61 23.46 24.26 8.44
C LEU A 61 24.69 25.00 8.95
N PHE A 62 24.61 26.33 8.96
CA PHE A 62 25.67 27.22 9.42
C PHE A 62 25.07 28.24 10.39
N LEU A 63 25.79 28.56 11.46
CA LEU A 63 25.54 29.79 12.21
C LEU A 63 26.36 30.92 11.58
N GLU A 64 25.77 32.12 11.53
CA GLU A 64 26.51 33.31 11.08
C GLU A 64 27.65 33.67 12.04
N VAL A 65 27.51 33.32 13.32
CA VAL A 65 28.52 33.44 14.37
C VAL A 65 28.33 32.26 15.32
N ASP A 66 29.33 31.39 15.42
CA ASP A 66 29.31 30.23 16.33
C ASP A 66 30.21 30.42 17.57
N ASP A 67 30.82 31.60 17.73
CA ASP A 67 31.65 31.95 18.88
C ASP A 67 30.94 31.61 20.20
N PHE A 68 31.51 30.68 20.96
CA PHE A 68 31.01 30.21 22.26
C PHE A 68 29.65 29.50 22.23
N VAL A 69 29.17 29.08 21.06
CA VAL A 69 27.95 28.26 20.93
C VAL A 69 28.35 26.80 20.79
N SER A 70 27.93 25.96 21.74
CA SER A 70 28.11 24.51 21.59
C SER A 70 27.10 23.93 20.60
N ASP A 71 27.41 22.79 19.98
CA ASP A 71 26.48 22.08 19.10
C ASP A 71 25.15 21.72 19.81
N ALA A 72 25.20 21.42 21.10
CA ALA A 72 24.01 21.18 21.92
C ALA A 72 23.16 22.46 22.09
N ASP A 73 23.80 23.61 22.35
CA ASP A 73 23.10 24.89 22.41
C ASP A 73 22.53 25.29 21.05
N TRP A 74 23.23 24.99 19.96
CA TRP A 74 22.75 25.24 18.60
C TRP A 74 21.55 24.35 18.26
N TYR A 75 21.61 23.05 18.52
CA TYR A 75 20.47 22.15 18.38
C TYR A 75 19.26 22.67 19.14
N ARG A 76 19.45 23.07 20.41
CA ARG A 76 18.38 23.62 21.26
C ARG A 76 17.79 24.91 20.66
N GLY A 77 18.64 25.80 20.15
CA GLY A 77 18.21 27.01 19.44
C GLY A 77 17.40 26.70 18.17
N LEU A 78 17.88 25.75 17.36
CA LEU A 78 17.19 25.30 16.15
C LEU A 78 15.82 24.69 16.48
N PHE A 79 15.75 23.85 17.52
CA PHE A 79 14.51 23.26 18.00
C PHE A 79 13.49 24.35 18.36
N TYR A 80 13.81 25.26 19.27
CA TYR A 80 12.88 26.32 19.69
C TYR A 80 12.55 27.31 18.57
N TYR A 81 13.49 27.56 17.66
CA TYR A 81 13.20 28.39 16.49
C TYR A 81 12.14 27.75 15.61
N GLN A 82 12.23 26.45 15.33
CA GLN A 82 11.23 25.77 14.52
C GLN A 82 9.91 25.60 15.28
N THR A 83 9.95 25.13 16.53
CA THR A 83 8.73 24.81 17.28
C THR A 83 7.98 26.04 17.77
N VAL A 84 8.68 27.00 18.36
CA VAL A 84 8.05 28.18 18.97
C VAL A 84 7.96 29.34 18.00
N ARG A 85 9.06 29.66 17.29
CA ARG A 85 9.09 30.87 16.45
C ARG A 85 8.43 30.66 15.10
N LEU A 86 8.64 29.50 14.46
CA LEU A 86 8.01 29.13 13.20
C LEU A 86 6.71 28.35 13.38
N ASN A 87 6.29 28.08 14.62
CA ASN A 87 5.07 27.34 14.96
C ASN A 87 4.97 26.00 14.21
N GLN A 88 6.10 25.30 14.08
CA GLN A 88 6.13 23.94 13.56
C GLN A 88 5.86 22.97 14.70
N GLY A 89 5.07 21.93 14.44
CA GLY A 89 4.71 20.95 15.47
C GLY A 89 5.93 20.22 16.08
N ASP A 90 7.04 20.18 15.36
CA ASP A 90 8.35 19.68 15.80
C ASP A 90 9.43 20.24 14.85
N ILE A 91 10.69 19.85 15.07
CA ILE A 91 11.78 20.04 14.11
C ILE A 91 11.46 19.34 12.78
N LEU A 92 11.73 20.03 11.66
CA LEU A 92 11.47 19.55 10.30
C LEU A 92 12.56 18.61 9.75
N PHE A 93 13.59 18.31 10.53
CA PHE A 93 14.65 17.36 10.18
C PHE A 93 14.38 16.02 10.80
N HIS A 94 14.62 14.94 10.08
CA HIS A 94 14.44 13.57 10.59
C HIS A 94 15.59 13.19 11.53
N TYR A 95 16.79 13.66 11.19
CA TYR A 95 18.01 13.47 11.97
C TYR A 95 18.79 14.78 12.02
N VAL A 96 19.49 15.01 13.13
CA VAL A 96 20.46 16.09 13.25
C VAL A 96 21.82 15.49 13.61
N VAL A 97 22.86 15.82 12.88
CA VAL A 97 24.23 15.37 13.12
C VAL A 97 25.04 16.57 13.56
N LEU A 98 25.68 16.47 14.72
CA LEU A 98 26.56 17.49 15.28
C LEU A 98 27.91 17.48 14.53
N SER A 99 28.73 18.52 14.71
CA SER A 99 30.03 18.66 14.04
C SER A 99 31.01 17.53 14.38
N ASP A 100 30.88 16.95 15.59
CA ASP A 100 31.67 15.81 16.04
C ASP A 100 31.16 14.44 15.54
N GLY A 101 30.05 14.43 14.80
CA GLY A 101 29.42 13.23 14.27
C GLY A 101 28.38 12.58 15.17
N THR A 102 28.09 13.15 16.33
CA THR A 102 26.98 12.69 17.19
C THR A 102 25.65 12.80 16.44
N ILE A 103 24.90 11.70 16.37
CA ILE A 103 23.59 11.65 15.73
C ILE A 103 22.53 11.88 16.81
N VAL A 104 21.72 12.91 16.63
CA VAL A 104 20.62 13.30 17.50
C VAL A 104 19.30 13.03 16.79
N GLU A 105 18.32 12.52 17.54
CA GLU A 105 16.97 12.36 17.05
C GLU A 105 16.39 13.70 16.56
N GLY A 106 15.85 13.70 15.34
CA GLY A 106 15.12 14.83 14.78
C GLY A 106 13.62 14.71 15.08
N ASN A 107 12.80 14.70 14.05
CA ASN A 107 11.35 14.65 14.15
C ASN A 107 10.90 13.40 14.93
N SER A 108 10.01 13.58 15.90
CA SER A 108 9.57 12.52 16.81
C SER A 108 8.78 11.41 16.09
N LYS A 109 8.22 11.68 14.91
CA LYS A 109 7.59 10.69 14.03
C LYS A 109 8.56 10.06 13.02
N LYS A 110 9.85 10.37 13.12
CA LYS A 110 10.95 9.76 12.36
C LYS A 110 10.68 9.79 10.85
N GLN A 111 11.18 8.81 10.12
CA GLN A 111 11.06 8.68 8.65
C GLN A 111 9.64 8.48 8.12
N ASP A 112 8.65 8.23 8.98
CA ASP A 112 7.25 8.13 8.55
C ASP A 112 6.62 9.52 8.34
N GLN A 113 7.23 10.56 8.92
CA GLN A 113 6.73 11.93 8.81
C GLN A 113 7.24 12.59 7.54
N LYS A 114 6.34 12.79 6.59
CA LYS A 114 6.59 13.64 5.43
C LYS A 114 6.73 15.10 5.86
N VAL A 115 7.79 15.74 5.38
CA VAL A 115 8.09 17.16 5.60
C VAL A 115 8.01 17.94 4.28
N PRO A 116 7.54 19.19 4.31
CA PRO A 116 7.27 19.97 3.10
C PRO A 116 8.56 20.51 2.47
N VAL A 117 8.98 19.92 1.35
CA VAL A 117 10.14 20.37 0.56
C VAL A 117 9.72 20.65 -0.88
N GLU A 118 9.95 21.86 -1.39
CA GLU A 118 9.60 22.23 -2.77
C GLU A 118 10.37 21.35 -3.78
N GLY A 119 9.63 20.71 -4.68
CA GLY A 119 10.20 19.92 -5.78
C GLY A 119 10.71 18.53 -5.37
N GLU A 120 10.59 18.15 -4.10
CA GLU A 120 10.92 16.81 -3.59
C GLU A 120 9.66 16.12 -3.10
N SER A 121 9.54 14.81 -3.33
CA SER A 121 8.28 14.11 -3.03
C SER A 121 8.18 13.72 -1.55
N SER A 122 9.21 13.09 -0.97
CA SER A 122 9.24 12.69 0.44
C SER A 122 10.69 12.41 0.92
N PRO A 123 11.56 13.44 1.00
CA PRO A 123 12.96 13.22 1.36
C PRO A 123 13.14 12.99 2.87
N ILE A 124 14.05 12.09 3.24
CA ILE A 124 14.60 12.02 4.60
C ILE A 124 15.65 13.11 4.74
N LEU A 125 15.39 14.04 5.64
CA LEU A 125 16.25 15.20 5.89
C LEU A 125 17.21 14.94 7.05
N ILE A 126 18.51 15.08 6.76
CA ILE A 126 19.58 15.04 7.75
C ILE A 126 20.18 16.44 7.83
N ALA A 127 19.92 17.17 8.93
CA ALA A 127 20.64 18.39 9.23
C ALA A 127 22.05 18.05 9.72
N TYR A 128 23.06 18.71 9.18
CA TYR A 128 24.43 18.63 9.64
C TYR A 128 24.86 19.99 10.18
N LEU A 129 25.14 20.09 11.48
CA LEU A 129 25.55 21.32 12.14
C LEU A 129 27.03 21.56 11.83
N ALA A 130 27.29 22.26 10.72
CA ALA A 130 28.64 22.51 10.24
C ALA A 130 29.27 23.71 10.95
N SER A 131 30.59 23.64 11.19
CA SER A 131 31.34 24.77 11.76
C SER A 131 31.25 26.02 10.86
N GLU A 132 31.44 27.20 11.44
CA GLU A 132 31.42 28.45 10.67
C GLU A 132 32.37 28.38 9.47
N ASN A 133 31.86 28.74 8.28
CA ASN A 133 32.59 28.72 7.01
C ASN A 133 33.11 27.35 6.52
N ALA A 134 32.67 26.23 7.12
CA ALA A 134 33.04 24.90 6.66
C ALA A 134 32.76 24.72 5.16
N GLN A 135 33.69 24.06 4.47
CA GLN A 135 33.62 23.82 3.03
C GLN A 135 33.41 22.33 2.70
N ASP A 136 33.42 21.49 3.73
CA ASP A 136 33.33 20.04 3.69
C ASP A 136 32.84 19.53 5.05
N PHE A 137 32.43 18.25 5.12
CA PHE A 137 32.16 17.59 6.40
C PHE A 137 33.45 17.50 7.23
N GLU A 138 33.35 17.72 8.54
CA GLU A 138 34.40 17.48 9.50
C GLU A 138 34.85 16.00 9.44
N PRO A 139 36.15 15.69 9.57
CA PRO A 139 36.66 14.32 9.48
C PRO A 139 35.97 13.32 10.42
N GLU A 140 35.64 13.77 11.64
CA GLU A 140 34.98 12.96 12.67
C GLU A 140 33.54 12.61 12.29
N ALA A 141 32.83 13.51 11.61
CA ALA A 141 31.43 13.31 11.23
C ALA A 141 31.23 12.41 10.00
N LYS A 142 32.25 12.24 9.15
CA LYS A 142 32.10 11.48 7.88
C LYS A 142 31.69 10.02 8.09
N ASP A 143 32.30 9.30 9.03
CA ASP A 143 31.94 7.89 9.28
C ASP A 143 30.56 7.73 9.92
N PRO A 144 30.18 8.49 10.97
CA PRO A 144 28.82 8.50 11.50
C PRO A 144 27.74 8.83 10.45
N ILE A 145 27.94 9.86 9.63
CA ILE A 145 27.00 10.20 8.55
C ILE A 145 26.92 9.07 7.53
N SER A 146 28.05 8.46 7.15
CA SER A 146 28.06 7.33 6.21
C SER A 146 27.27 6.14 6.74
N LYS A 147 27.41 5.82 8.03
CA LYS A 147 26.65 4.77 8.70
C LYS A 147 25.15 5.13 8.71
N LEU A 148 24.80 6.36 9.07
CA LEU A 148 23.42 6.87 9.06
C LEU A 148 22.76 6.73 7.69
N ILE A 149 23.46 7.16 6.65
CA ILE A 149 23.00 7.00 5.27
C ILE A 149 22.78 5.53 4.94
N LEU A 150 23.73 4.64 5.28
CA LEU A 150 23.62 3.22 4.96
C LEU A 150 22.43 2.56 5.66
N ASP A 151 22.23 2.85 6.94
CA ASP A 151 21.11 2.31 7.73
C ASP A 151 19.77 2.77 7.17
N ILE A 152 19.61 4.08 6.90
CA ILE A 152 18.40 4.63 6.31
C ILE A 152 18.16 4.06 4.91
N ALA A 153 19.18 4.04 4.06
CA ALA A 153 19.07 3.54 2.69
C ALA A 153 18.68 2.05 2.66
N ASN A 154 19.24 1.26 3.58
CA ASN A 154 18.88 -0.15 3.68
C ASN A 154 17.47 -0.35 4.23
N THR A 155 17.10 0.34 5.32
CA THR A 155 15.81 0.15 6.00
C THR A 155 14.62 0.70 5.20
N GLN A 156 14.83 1.77 4.43
CA GLN A 156 13.80 2.39 3.60
C GLN A 156 13.89 2.00 2.13
N ALA A 157 14.85 1.15 1.75
CA ALA A 157 15.12 0.74 0.38
C ALA A 157 15.35 1.93 -0.58
N ILE A 158 16.01 2.98 -0.10
CA ILE A 158 16.31 4.18 -0.89
C ILE A 158 17.56 3.92 -1.76
N PRO A 159 17.48 4.06 -3.10
CA PRO A 159 18.63 3.91 -3.97
C PRO A 159 19.76 4.88 -3.63
N LEU A 160 21.01 4.42 -3.70
CA LEU A 160 22.17 5.24 -3.32
C LEU A 160 22.34 6.49 -4.21
N GLU A 161 21.83 6.44 -5.44
CA GLU A 161 21.79 7.56 -6.38
C GLU A 161 20.80 8.67 -5.98
N ASN A 162 19.83 8.37 -5.10
CA ASN A 162 18.85 9.33 -4.58
C ASN A 162 19.35 10.03 -3.30
N ILE A 163 20.63 9.89 -2.98
CA ILE A 163 21.26 10.54 -1.83
C ILE A 163 22.00 11.77 -2.31
N SER A 164 21.69 12.92 -1.71
CA SER A 164 22.28 14.18 -2.11
C SER A 164 22.63 15.06 -0.91
N VAL A 165 23.60 15.94 -1.11
CA VAL A 165 23.87 17.06 -0.21
C VAL A 165 23.33 18.32 -0.88
N LYS A 166 22.56 19.12 -0.16
CA LYS A 166 21.91 20.33 -0.69
C LYS A 166 21.92 21.46 0.32
N ARG A 167 21.94 22.70 -0.18
CA ARG A 167 21.60 23.86 0.65
C ARG A 167 20.09 23.88 0.85
N MET A 168 19.64 24.31 2.03
CA MET A 168 18.22 24.41 2.35
C MET A 168 17.90 25.78 2.90
N ASP A 169 16.86 26.41 2.33
CA ASP A 169 16.27 27.64 2.83
C ASP A 169 14.89 27.36 3.43
N PHE A 170 14.58 27.97 4.57
CA PHE A 170 13.23 27.95 5.13
C PHE A 170 12.42 29.13 4.59
N ILE A 171 11.28 28.85 3.97
CA ILE A 171 10.33 29.84 3.47
C ILE A 171 9.17 29.92 4.44
N ALA A 172 9.19 30.94 5.29
CA ALA A 172 8.10 31.26 6.21
C ALA A 172 7.30 32.45 5.66
N ARG A 173 6.00 32.26 5.46
CA ARG A 173 5.05 33.30 5.03
C ARG A 173 3.93 33.42 6.06
N ASP A 174 3.33 34.60 6.13
CA ASP A 174 2.26 34.86 7.09
C ASP A 174 1.07 33.91 6.84
N GLN A 175 0.64 33.20 7.88
CA GLN A 175 -0.47 32.23 7.84
C GLN A 175 -0.29 31.04 6.89
N GLU A 176 0.90 30.78 6.36
CA GLU A 176 1.20 29.59 5.56
C GLU A 176 2.09 28.62 6.37
N ALA A 177 1.99 27.33 6.06
CA ALA A 177 2.94 26.35 6.58
C ALA A 177 4.35 26.68 6.07
N VAL A 178 5.36 26.48 6.91
CA VAL A 178 6.75 26.65 6.49
C VAL A 178 7.07 25.58 5.46
N VAL A 179 7.66 26.00 4.34
CA VAL A 179 8.14 25.11 3.30
C VAL A 179 9.64 25.26 3.19
N MET A 180 10.33 24.16 2.93
CA MET A 180 11.77 24.16 2.68
C MET A 180 12.03 24.16 1.18
N ARG A 181 12.98 24.98 0.72
CA ARG A 181 13.48 24.93 -0.66
C ARG A 181 14.91 24.43 -0.65
N THR A 182 15.24 23.57 -1.61
CA THR A 182 16.60 23.05 -1.76
C THR A 182 17.30 23.64 -2.97
N ASP A 183 18.61 23.85 -2.85
CA ASP A 183 19.48 24.28 -3.93
C ASP A 183 20.74 23.40 -3.98
N VAL A 184 21.32 23.28 -5.16
CA VAL A 184 22.56 22.50 -5.36
C VAL A 184 23.69 23.15 -4.56
N ILE A 185 24.39 22.34 -3.75
CA ILE A 185 25.62 22.74 -3.07
C ILE A 185 26.82 22.07 -3.74
N GLY A 186 27.71 22.89 -4.29
CA GLY A 186 28.91 22.42 -4.99
C GLY A 186 30.12 22.24 -4.07
N GLY A 187 31.29 22.06 -4.67
CA GLY A 187 32.57 22.11 -3.95
C GLY A 187 33.02 20.78 -3.38
N ARG A 188 33.49 20.76 -2.12
CA ARG A 188 33.98 19.53 -1.47
C ARG A 188 32.84 18.69 -0.91
N TRP A 189 31.73 19.32 -0.47
CA TRP A 189 30.52 18.64 0.01
C TRP A 189 30.08 17.48 -0.89
N GLY A 190 29.77 17.76 -2.16
CA GLY A 190 29.34 16.72 -3.10
C GLY A 190 30.39 15.63 -3.32
N ARG A 191 31.67 16.01 -3.44
CA ARG A 191 32.78 15.04 -3.64
C ARG A 191 32.98 14.14 -2.43
N SER A 192 32.91 14.69 -1.23
CA SER A 192 33.02 13.92 0.01
C SER A 192 31.84 12.99 0.17
N LEU A 193 30.61 13.46 -0.10
CA LEU A 193 29.43 12.58 -0.10
C LEU A 193 29.58 11.44 -1.11
N THR A 194 30.06 11.70 -2.33
CA THR A 194 30.33 10.63 -3.31
C THR A 194 31.32 9.60 -2.75
N ASN A 195 32.44 10.04 -2.18
CA ASN A 195 33.43 9.15 -1.58
C ASN A 195 32.86 8.34 -0.39
N MET A 196 32.02 8.97 0.43
CA MET A 196 31.31 8.33 1.55
C MET A 196 30.36 7.24 1.03
N ILE A 197 29.54 7.55 0.02
CA ILE A 197 28.61 6.59 -0.62
C ILE A 197 29.40 5.42 -1.22
N ASP A 198 30.50 5.68 -1.92
CA ASP A 198 31.33 4.62 -2.49
C ASP A 198 31.96 3.71 -1.44
N THR A 199 32.28 4.26 -0.26
CA THR A 199 32.78 3.49 0.88
C THR A 199 31.73 2.54 1.46
N ILE A 200 30.46 2.97 1.54
CA ILE A 200 29.37 2.15 2.09
C ILE A 200 28.70 1.24 1.06
N ARG A 201 28.89 1.49 -0.24
CA ARG A 201 28.26 0.74 -1.34
C ARG A 201 28.39 -0.79 -1.24
N PRO A 202 29.54 -1.37 -0.82
CA PRO A 202 29.65 -2.82 -0.66
C PRO A 202 28.73 -3.42 0.43
N ASN A 203 28.24 -2.59 1.35
CA ASN A 203 27.36 -2.98 2.44
C ASN A 203 25.89 -2.59 2.19
N TYR A 204 25.60 -1.94 1.06
CA TYR A 204 24.23 -1.60 0.66
C TYR A 204 23.48 -2.87 0.25
N SER A 205 22.43 -3.17 1.00
CA SER A 205 21.58 -4.35 0.89
C SER A 205 20.18 -3.95 1.38
N PRO A 206 19.37 -3.27 0.53
CA PRO A 206 18.07 -2.77 0.92
C PRO A 206 17.15 -3.91 1.38
N ILE A 207 16.42 -3.67 2.47
CA ILE A 207 15.44 -4.58 3.02
C ILE A 207 14.20 -4.49 2.13
N GLU A 208 13.87 -5.59 1.48
CA GLU A 208 12.62 -5.69 0.74
C GLU A 208 11.44 -5.66 1.73
N LYS A 209 10.55 -4.68 1.59
CA LYS A 209 9.37 -4.54 2.45
C LYS A 209 8.39 -5.67 2.13
N GLN A 210 8.32 -6.66 3.01
CA GLN A 210 7.38 -7.78 2.90
C GLN A 210 6.11 -7.47 3.70
N TYR A 211 5.01 -7.18 3.00
CA TYR A 211 3.73 -6.90 3.62
C TYR A 211 2.97 -8.19 3.94
N SER A 212 2.21 -8.16 5.04
CA SER A 212 1.30 -9.24 5.45
C SER A 212 0.06 -8.62 6.10
N PHE A 213 -1.07 -9.28 5.90
CA PHE A 213 -2.36 -8.80 6.35
C PHE A 213 -3.19 -9.94 6.92
N ALA A 214 -4.15 -9.59 7.77
CA ALA A 214 -5.20 -10.49 8.25
C ALA A 214 -6.56 -9.88 7.95
N VAL A 215 -7.47 -10.67 7.37
CA VAL A 215 -8.88 -10.29 7.28
C VAL A 215 -9.54 -10.65 8.61
N GLU A 216 -9.87 -9.65 9.41
CA GLU A 216 -10.42 -9.84 10.76
C GLU A 216 -11.93 -10.02 10.75
N ASN A 217 -12.62 -9.31 9.84
CA ASN A 217 -14.07 -9.32 9.76
C ASN A 217 -14.54 -8.99 8.34
N VAL A 218 -15.67 -9.57 7.94
CA VAL A 218 -16.36 -9.30 6.68
C VAL A 218 -17.84 -9.19 6.95
N GLU A 219 -18.39 -8.00 6.73
CA GLU A 219 -19.81 -7.71 6.95
C GLU A 219 -20.48 -7.36 5.64
N LEU A 220 -21.59 -8.05 5.37
CA LEU A 220 -22.51 -7.73 4.29
C LEU A 220 -23.89 -7.42 4.89
N PRO A 221 -24.79 -6.75 4.13
CA PRO A 221 -26.20 -6.69 4.51
C PRO A 221 -26.75 -8.09 4.78
N THR A 222 -27.43 -8.25 5.91
CA THR A 222 -28.02 -9.54 6.33
C THR A 222 -29.40 -9.78 5.73
N ASP A 223 -30.06 -8.71 5.29
CA ASP A 223 -31.34 -8.76 4.60
C ASP A 223 -31.18 -9.33 3.20
N THR A 224 -32.27 -9.89 2.68
CA THR A 224 -32.34 -10.29 1.27
C THR A 224 -32.28 -9.05 0.39
N VAL A 225 -31.36 -9.06 -0.59
CA VAL A 225 -31.13 -7.93 -1.51
C VAL A 225 -31.85 -8.15 -2.84
N ASN A 226 -32.21 -7.08 -3.54
CA ASN A 226 -32.85 -7.18 -4.84
C ASN A 226 -31.81 -7.18 -5.96
N TYR A 227 -32.18 -7.74 -7.11
CA TYR A 227 -31.38 -7.61 -8.33
C TYR A 227 -31.18 -6.14 -8.70
N GLY A 228 -29.94 -5.78 -9.02
CA GLY A 228 -29.55 -4.42 -9.41
C GLY A 228 -29.24 -3.48 -8.24
N ASP A 229 -29.45 -3.89 -6.99
CA ASP A 229 -28.98 -3.15 -5.82
C ASP A 229 -27.45 -3.04 -5.81
N ASP A 230 -26.95 -1.86 -5.48
CA ASP A 230 -25.54 -1.60 -5.18
C ASP A 230 -25.27 -1.93 -3.71
N ILE A 231 -24.48 -2.97 -3.47
CA ILE A 231 -24.19 -3.47 -2.12
C ILE A 231 -22.78 -3.05 -1.70
N ILE A 232 -22.63 -2.69 -0.42
CA ILE A 232 -21.34 -2.42 0.19
C ILE A 232 -21.04 -3.52 1.19
N ALA A 233 -19.94 -4.23 0.97
CA ALA A 233 -19.34 -5.11 1.96
C ALA A 233 -18.26 -4.34 2.74
N ASN A 234 -18.32 -4.39 4.07
CA ASN A 234 -17.31 -3.81 4.95
C ASN A 234 -16.31 -4.90 5.32
N ILE A 235 -15.04 -4.71 4.95
CA ILE A 235 -13.97 -5.68 5.19
C ILE A 235 -12.99 -5.04 6.16
N THR A 236 -12.88 -5.59 7.37
CA THR A 236 -11.85 -5.17 8.33
C THR A 236 -10.56 -5.93 8.07
N ILE A 237 -9.50 -5.20 7.75
CA ILE A 237 -8.19 -5.75 7.46
C ILE A 237 -7.19 -5.16 8.45
N LYS A 238 -6.42 -6.04 9.09
CA LYS A 238 -5.28 -5.68 9.92
C LYS A 238 -3.99 -5.78 9.12
N ASN A 239 -3.15 -4.75 9.19
CA ASN A 239 -1.77 -4.85 8.74
C ASN A 239 -0.92 -5.54 9.81
N THR A 240 -0.43 -6.73 9.49
CA THR A 240 0.38 -7.56 10.40
C THR A 240 1.88 -7.48 10.08
N SER A 241 2.27 -6.62 9.15
CA SER A 241 3.69 -6.35 8.84
C SER A 241 4.25 -5.24 9.72
N ASP A 242 5.57 -5.14 9.76
CA ASP A 242 6.31 -4.09 10.48
C ASP A 242 6.31 -2.74 9.74
N PHE A 243 5.62 -2.64 8.60
CA PHE A 243 5.68 -1.49 7.71
C PHE A 243 4.29 -0.89 7.49
N ALA A 244 4.20 0.44 7.48
CA ALA A 244 3.01 1.11 6.99
C ALA A 244 2.89 0.94 5.46
N LEU A 245 1.68 0.66 4.99
CA LEU A 245 1.36 0.58 3.57
C LEU A 245 0.63 1.86 3.15
N LEU A 246 1.09 2.47 2.05
CA LEU A 246 0.44 3.60 1.39
C LEU A 246 -0.20 3.15 0.08
N GLN A 247 -1.42 3.62 -0.18
CA GLN A 247 -2.13 3.42 -1.44
C GLN A 247 -1.31 3.95 -2.63
N GLY A 248 -1.37 3.26 -3.78
CA GLY A 248 -0.61 3.60 -4.99
C GLY A 248 0.77 2.97 -5.08
N THR A 249 1.17 2.18 -4.07
CA THR A 249 2.44 1.43 -4.07
C THR A 249 2.25 0.03 -4.60
N GLU A 250 3.34 -0.68 -4.92
CA GLU A 250 3.25 -2.08 -5.37
C GLU A 250 2.58 -3.00 -4.35
N GLY A 251 2.64 -2.64 -3.06
CA GLY A 251 1.99 -3.37 -1.96
C GLY A 251 0.50 -3.05 -1.76
N GLU A 252 -0.10 -2.12 -2.51
CA GLU A 252 -1.49 -1.71 -2.34
C GLU A 252 -2.44 -2.92 -2.31
N ILE A 253 -3.36 -2.93 -1.34
CA ILE A 253 -4.29 -4.05 -1.13
C ILE A 253 -5.43 -3.93 -2.14
N LEU A 254 -5.56 -4.97 -2.96
CA LEU A 254 -6.71 -5.20 -3.83
C LEU A 254 -7.41 -6.49 -3.44
N VAL A 255 -8.65 -6.66 -3.88
CA VAL A 255 -9.41 -7.91 -3.74
C VAL A 255 -9.39 -8.65 -5.06
N SER A 256 -9.16 -9.95 -5.03
CA SER A 256 -9.25 -10.81 -6.21
C SER A 256 -10.02 -12.09 -5.93
N LYS A 257 -10.84 -12.52 -6.89
CA LYS A 257 -11.53 -13.80 -6.83
C LYS A 257 -10.52 -14.95 -6.92
N VAL A 258 -10.67 -15.97 -6.07
CA VAL A 258 -9.67 -17.05 -5.91
C VAL A 258 -9.62 -17.99 -7.10
N ASP A 259 -10.77 -18.34 -7.68
CA ASP A 259 -10.85 -19.28 -8.80
C ASP A 259 -10.41 -18.68 -10.15
N GLY A 260 -10.26 -17.35 -10.23
CA GLY A 260 -9.88 -16.63 -11.44
C GLY A 260 -10.99 -16.53 -12.50
N ASP A 261 -12.17 -17.10 -12.24
CA ASP A 261 -13.34 -16.93 -13.09
C ASP A 261 -13.96 -15.54 -12.87
N PHE A 262 -14.87 -15.11 -13.74
CA PHE A 262 -15.56 -13.84 -13.55
C PHE A 262 -16.37 -13.84 -12.24
N SER A 263 -16.32 -12.71 -11.54
CA SER A 263 -17.11 -12.46 -10.33
C SER A 263 -18.55 -12.14 -10.72
N ASN A 264 -19.52 -12.80 -10.09
CA ASN A 264 -20.93 -12.44 -10.20
C ASN A 264 -21.22 -11.10 -9.51
N PHE A 265 -20.33 -10.64 -8.62
CA PHE A 265 -20.45 -9.37 -7.92
C PHE A 265 -19.74 -8.19 -8.62
N TYR A 266 -19.25 -8.40 -9.84
CA TYR A 266 -18.54 -7.38 -10.62
C TYR A 266 -19.36 -6.10 -10.81
N VAL A 267 -18.76 -4.94 -10.52
CA VAL A 267 -19.37 -3.62 -10.75
C VAL A 267 -18.62 -2.90 -11.87
N ASN A 268 -19.34 -2.61 -12.96
CA ASN A 268 -18.77 -1.93 -14.12
C ASN A 268 -18.30 -0.50 -13.78
N ASN A 269 -17.14 -0.10 -14.32
CA ASN A 269 -16.48 1.19 -14.05
C ASN A 269 -16.07 1.44 -12.58
N VAL A 270 -16.14 0.43 -11.72
CA VAL A 270 -15.68 0.50 -10.32
C VAL A 270 -14.59 -0.53 -10.06
N TRP A 271 -14.81 -1.77 -10.49
CA TRP A 271 -13.81 -2.83 -10.40
C TRP A 271 -12.70 -2.62 -11.43
N LEU A 272 -11.47 -3.05 -11.09
CA LEU A 272 -10.30 -2.95 -11.95
C LEU A 272 -10.37 -3.96 -13.11
N SER A 273 -11.02 -5.10 -12.88
CA SER A 273 -11.28 -6.13 -13.88
C SER A 273 -12.49 -6.97 -13.48
N LEU A 274 -12.84 -7.98 -14.29
CA LEU A 274 -13.93 -8.92 -13.99
C LEU A 274 -13.67 -9.79 -12.75
N THR A 275 -12.46 -9.76 -12.19
CA THR A 275 -12.05 -10.59 -11.05
C THR A 275 -11.37 -9.80 -9.93
N GLN A 276 -11.10 -8.50 -10.14
CA GLN A 276 -10.32 -7.68 -9.21
C GLN A 276 -11.00 -6.35 -8.90
N ALA A 277 -10.99 -5.97 -7.63
CA ALA A 277 -11.60 -4.74 -7.13
C ALA A 277 -10.62 -3.93 -6.27
N PRO A 278 -10.71 -2.59 -6.30
CA PRO A 278 -9.95 -1.74 -5.38
C PRO A 278 -10.59 -1.75 -3.98
N LEU A 279 -9.77 -1.48 -2.95
CA LEU A 279 -10.24 -1.28 -1.56
C LEU A 279 -9.81 0.06 -0.97
N MET A 280 -8.56 0.47 -1.22
CA MET A 280 -7.98 1.65 -0.58
C MET A 280 -8.43 2.94 -1.27
N GLU A 281 -8.67 3.99 -0.47
CA GLU A 281 -8.92 5.33 -0.98
C GLU A 281 -7.61 6.04 -1.37
N THR A 282 -7.68 7.05 -2.24
CA THR A 282 -6.49 7.78 -2.69
C THR A 282 -5.70 8.37 -1.53
N GLY A 283 -4.43 7.98 -1.42
CA GLY A 283 -3.53 8.43 -0.34
C GLY A 283 -3.80 7.82 1.03
N GLN A 284 -4.69 6.82 1.14
CA GLN A 284 -4.94 6.12 2.38
C GLN A 284 -3.70 5.34 2.83
N VAL A 285 -3.49 5.30 4.14
CA VAL A 285 -2.39 4.59 4.80
C VAL A 285 -2.96 3.62 5.82
N ILE A 286 -2.37 2.43 5.90
CA ILE A 286 -2.59 1.49 7.00
C ILE A 286 -1.24 1.23 7.69
N LYS A 287 -1.12 1.69 8.93
CA LYS A 287 0.11 1.55 9.73
C LYS A 287 0.33 0.11 10.17
N SER A 288 1.55 -0.20 10.60
CA SER A 288 1.85 -1.48 11.24
C SER A 288 0.93 -1.70 12.45
N ASP A 289 0.40 -2.92 12.58
CA ASP A 289 -0.55 -3.33 13.62
C ASP A 289 -1.91 -2.61 13.65
N GLU A 290 -2.20 -1.76 12.67
CA GLU A 290 -3.48 -1.06 12.53
C GLU A 290 -4.53 -1.92 11.82
N SER A 291 -5.79 -1.83 12.28
CA SER A 291 -6.95 -2.41 11.61
C SER A 291 -7.82 -1.31 11.03
N LEU A 292 -8.14 -1.41 9.73
CA LEU A 292 -9.04 -0.49 9.04
C LEU A 292 -10.19 -1.25 8.38
N THR A 293 -11.35 -0.59 8.29
CA THR A 293 -12.51 -1.12 7.55
C THR A 293 -12.58 -0.49 6.17
N PHE A 294 -12.60 -1.33 5.14
CA PHE A 294 -12.67 -0.95 3.74
C PHE A 294 -14.05 -1.27 3.15
N GLN A 295 -14.50 -0.45 2.22
CA GLN A 295 -15.80 -0.63 1.56
C GLN A 295 -15.60 -1.22 0.17
N LEU A 296 -16.02 -2.47 -0.01
CA LEU A 296 -16.05 -3.14 -1.30
C LEU A 296 -17.46 -3.01 -1.90
N ARG A 297 -17.57 -2.36 -3.06
CA ARG A 297 -18.82 -2.29 -3.81
C ARG A 297 -19.05 -3.57 -4.61
N LEU A 298 -20.25 -4.12 -4.50
CA LEU A 298 -20.70 -5.36 -5.13
C LEU A 298 -21.96 -5.09 -5.93
N SER A 299 -22.07 -5.69 -7.11
CA SER A 299 -23.34 -5.76 -7.83
C SER A 299 -24.15 -6.96 -7.33
N THR A 300 -25.46 -6.86 -7.44
CA THR A 300 -26.37 -7.98 -7.21
C THR A 300 -26.73 -8.61 -8.55
N PRO A 301 -26.18 -9.79 -8.87
CA PRO A 301 -26.44 -10.44 -10.14
C PRO A 301 -27.89 -10.90 -10.24
N LEU A 302 -28.35 -11.15 -11.47
CA LEU A 302 -29.65 -11.78 -11.73
C LEU A 302 -29.58 -13.27 -11.43
N ALA A 303 -29.33 -13.62 -10.17
CA ALA A 303 -29.21 -14.98 -9.70
C ALA A 303 -30.04 -15.10 -8.43
N PHE A 304 -30.85 -16.16 -8.35
CA PHE A 304 -31.71 -16.40 -7.22
C PHE A 304 -31.01 -17.30 -6.22
N GLU A 305 -31.41 -17.18 -4.94
CA GLU A 305 -30.87 -17.94 -3.82
C GLU A 305 -29.51 -17.42 -3.35
N GLN A 306 -28.82 -18.23 -2.54
CA GLN A 306 -27.56 -17.88 -1.91
C GLN A 306 -26.42 -17.95 -2.92
N ILE A 307 -25.72 -16.84 -3.11
CA ILE A 307 -24.52 -16.76 -3.94
C ILE A 307 -23.34 -16.60 -3.01
N THR A 308 -22.42 -17.54 -3.06
CA THR A 308 -21.16 -17.49 -2.31
C THR A 308 -19.99 -17.49 -3.28
N GLU A 309 -19.12 -16.49 -3.15
CA GLU A 309 -17.86 -16.44 -3.89
C GLU A 309 -16.69 -16.22 -2.93
N LYS A 310 -15.56 -16.85 -3.26
CA LYS A 310 -14.34 -16.79 -2.45
C LYS A 310 -13.35 -15.81 -3.05
N PHE A 311 -12.86 -14.92 -2.21
CA PHE A 311 -11.90 -13.86 -2.53
C PHE A 311 -10.65 -13.98 -1.68
N GLN A 312 -9.60 -13.28 -2.09
CA GLN A 312 -8.35 -13.11 -1.35
C GLN A 312 -7.82 -11.70 -1.55
N LEU A 313 -6.95 -11.24 -0.66
CA LEU A 313 -6.20 -10.01 -0.87
C LEU A 313 -5.01 -10.29 -1.77
N ILE A 314 -4.75 -9.38 -2.70
CA ILE A 314 -3.58 -9.36 -3.57
C ILE A 314 -2.92 -7.99 -3.50
N ASN A 315 -1.65 -7.91 -3.91
CA ASN A 315 -0.96 -6.64 -4.10
C ASN A 315 -1.23 -6.05 -5.52
N ALA A 316 -0.77 -4.83 -5.78
CA ALA A 316 -0.99 -4.16 -7.06
C ALA A 316 -0.32 -4.86 -8.26
N VAL A 317 0.69 -5.70 -8.01
CA VAL A 317 1.34 -6.52 -9.05
C VAL A 317 0.69 -7.90 -9.24
N GLY A 318 -0.41 -8.18 -8.54
CA GLY A 318 -1.21 -9.40 -8.72
C GLY A 318 -0.79 -10.60 -7.87
N GLN A 319 0.14 -10.43 -6.92
CA GLN A 319 0.57 -11.50 -6.03
C GLN A 319 -0.34 -11.60 -4.80
N PRO A 320 -0.76 -12.80 -4.38
CA PRO A 320 -1.63 -12.98 -3.24
C PRO A 320 -0.93 -12.76 -1.91
N TYR A 321 -1.64 -12.17 -0.96
CA TYR A 321 -1.26 -12.17 0.46
C TYR A 321 -1.74 -13.47 1.12
N PRO A 322 -0.83 -14.37 1.55
CA PRO A 322 -1.22 -15.67 2.06
C PRO A 322 -2.13 -15.58 3.30
N GLY A 323 -3.15 -16.44 3.37
CA GLY A 323 -4.05 -16.52 4.54
C GLY A 323 -5.11 -15.42 4.60
N THR A 324 -5.26 -14.61 3.55
CA THR A 324 -6.24 -13.52 3.47
C THR A 324 -7.51 -13.89 2.71
N GLU A 325 -7.78 -15.20 2.58
CA GLU A 325 -8.97 -15.67 1.89
C GLU A 325 -10.24 -15.41 2.73
N PHE A 326 -11.31 -14.96 2.08
CA PHE A 326 -12.61 -14.74 2.70
C PHE A 326 -13.75 -15.05 1.73
N GLU A 327 -14.95 -15.25 2.25
CA GLU A 327 -16.14 -15.52 1.45
C GLU A 327 -17.11 -14.34 1.51
N LEU A 328 -17.67 -13.98 0.36
CA LEU A 328 -18.79 -13.06 0.25
C LEU A 328 -20.03 -13.86 -0.07
N THR A 329 -21.05 -13.74 0.78
CA THR A 329 -22.31 -14.46 0.62
C THR A 329 -23.46 -13.46 0.58
N LEU A 330 -24.22 -13.48 -0.52
CA LEU A 330 -25.44 -12.67 -0.68
C LEU A 330 -26.66 -13.57 -0.87
N GLN A 331 -27.75 -13.19 -0.22
CA GLN A 331 -29.08 -13.78 -0.44
C GLN A 331 -29.86 -12.85 -1.36
N VAL A 332 -30.06 -13.27 -2.61
CA VAL A 332 -30.75 -12.43 -3.60
C VAL A 332 -32.21 -12.85 -3.69
N ALA A 333 -33.11 -11.87 -3.61
CA ALA A 333 -34.54 -12.06 -3.68
C ALA A 333 -34.94 -12.66 -5.03
N ARG A 334 -35.93 -13.55 -5.02
CA ARG A 334 -36.61 -13.93 -6.25
C ARG A 334 -37.38 -12.73 -6.77
N LEU A 335 -37.25 -12.48 -8.06
CA LEU A 335 -38.06 -11.48 -8.75
C LEU A 335 -39.47 -12.03 -8.97
N ASP A 336 -40.46 -11.14 -8.93
CA ASP A 336 -41.83 -11.44 -9.38
C ASP A 336 -41.94 -11.56 -10.91
N SER A 337 -40.86 -11.26 -11.62
CA SER A 337 -40.72 -11.43 -13.07
C SER A 337 -40.11 -12.80 -13.40
N GLU A 338 -40.57 -13.40 -14.49
CA GLU A 338 -39.97 -14.64 -15.00
C GLU A 338 -38.53 -14.36 -15.46
N VAL A 339 -37.59 -15.24 -15.10
CA VAL A 339 -36.20 -15.18 -15.54
C VAL A 339 -35.83 -16.48 -16.25
N VAL A 340 -35.01 -16.35 -17.28
CA VAL A 340 -34.47 -17.49 -18.03
C VAL A 340 -32.96 -17.49 -18.01
N GLU A 341 -32.37 -18.68 -17.85
CA GLU A 341 -30.96 -18.96 -18.09
C GLU A 341 -30.76 -19.47 -19.52
N ILE A 342 -29.71 -18.99 -20.19
CA ILE A 342 -29.32 -19.46 -21.52
C ILE A 342 -28.59 -20.80 -21.39
N LEU A 343 -29.06 -21.80 -22.12
CA LEU A 343 -28.46 -23.14 -22.15
C LEU A 343 -27.33 -23.22 -23.18
N ASP A 344 -26.49 -24.25 -23.04
CA ASP A 344 -25.46 -24.56 -24.03
C ASP A 344 -26.05 -24.70 -25.44
N THR A 345 -25.36 -24.12 -26.41
CA THR A 345 -25.68 -24.25 -27.83
C THR A 345 -24.54 -24.92 -28.57
N GLU A 346 -24.84 -25.58 -29.68
CA GLU A 346 -23.82 -26.22 -30.55
C GLU A 346 -22.77 -25.22 -31.05
N THR A 347 -23.10 -23.93 -31.09
CA THR A 347 -22.24 -22.83 -31.56
C THR A 347 -21.61 -22.02 -30.44
N GLY A 348 -21.81 -22.40 -29.17
CA GLY A 348 -21.25 -21.73 -27.98
C GLY A 348 -21.88 -20.39 -27.60
N THR A 349 -22.76 -19.83 -28.44
CA THR A 349 -23.52 -18.59 -28.18
C THR A 349 -24.94 -18.71 -28.75
N LEU A 350 -25.88 -17.93 -28.22
CA LEU A 350 -27.26 -17.85 -28.69
C LEU A 350 -27.51 -16.47 -29.33
N ASN A 351 -28.04 -16.46 -30.56
CA ASN A 351 -28.39 -15.24 -31.26
C ASN A 351 -29.64 -14.61 -30.66
N VAL A 352 -29.58 -13.31 -30.37
CA VAL A 352 -30.72 -12.48 -29.99
C VAL A 352 -31.21 -11.74 -31.23
N ARG A 353 -32.51 -11.84 -31.52
CA ARG A 353 -33.12 -11.34 -32.75
C ARG A 353 -34.07 -10.17 -32.52
N ALA A 354 -34.22 -9.30 -33.52
CA ALA A 354 -35.13 -8.16 -33.47
C ALA A 354 -36.62 -8.57 -33.37
N SER A 355 -36.99 -9.77 -33.82
CA SER A 355 -38.36 -10.30 -33.78
C SER A 355 -38.37 -11.81 -33.56
N ALA A 356 -39.52 -12.35 -33.13
CA ALA A 356 -39.77 -13.77 -32.86
C ALA A 356 -39.79 -14.64 -34.15
N SER A 357 -38.67 -14.65 -34.90
CA SER A 357 -38.53 -15.39 -36.16
C SER A 357 -37.06 -15.72 -36.45
N GLY A 358 -36.81 -16.93 -36.95
CA GLY A 358 -35.47 -17.37 -37.36
C GLY A 358 -34.89 -16.60 -38.55
N PHE A 359 -35.73 -15.87 -39.28
CA PHE A 359 -35.34 -15.02 -40.41
C PHE A 359 -35.12 -13.55 -40.02
N SER A 360 -35.42 -13.17 -38.77
CA SER A 360 -35.22 -11.81 -38.28
C SER A 360 -33.74 -11.50 -38.10
N GLU A 361 -33.37 -10.23 -38.20
CA GLU A 361 -32.00 -9.75 -37.97
C GLU A 361 -31.49 -10.13 -36.57
N VAL A 362 -30.23 -10.55 -36.50
CA VAL A 362 -29.54 -10.79 -35.24
C VAL A 362 -28.99 -9.45 -34.74
N ILE A 363 -29.52 -8.98 -33.61
CA ILE A 363 -29.17 -7.69 -33.03
C ILE A 363 -28.11 -7.81 -31.92
N SER A 364 -27.96 -8.99 -31.34
CA SER A 364 -26.95 -9.28 -30.31
C SER A 364 -26.70 -10.80 -30.19
N ARG A 365 -25.75 -11.20 -29.34
CA ARG A 365 -25.51 -12.59 -28.94
C ARG A 365 -25.33 -12.67 -27.43
N VAL A 366 -25.85 -13.75 -26.85
CA VAL A 366 -25.75 -14.06 -25.42
C VAL A 366 -25.09 -15.42 -25.22
N ASN A 367 -24.41 -15.62 -24.10
CA ASN A 367 -23.63 -16.80 -23.80
C ASN A 367 -24.41 -17.76 -22.88
N PRO A 368 -24.17 -19.08 -22.96
CA PRO A 368 -24.65 -20.03 -21.97
C PRO A 368 -24.31 -19.59 -20.54
N GLY A 369 -25.22 -19.86 -19.61
CA GLY A 369 -25.13 -19.44 -18.21
C GLY A 369 -25.59 -18.00 -17.92
N GLN A 370 -25.71 -17.14 -18.92
CA GLN A 370 -26.29 -15.80 -18.72
C GLN A 370 -27.78 -15.89 -18.39
N ARG A 371 -28.25 -14.98 -17.55
CA ARG A 371 -29.64 -14.91 -17.09
C ARG A 371 -30.27 -13.60 -17.51
N PHE A 372 -31.54 -13.63 -17.91
CA PHE A 372 -32.26 -12.45 -18.36
C PHE A 372 -33.71 -12.45 -17.87
N ILE A 373 -34.24 -11.25 -17.60
CA ILE A 373 -35.66 -11.05 -17.31
C ILE A 373 -36.47 -11.29 -18.59
N VAL A 374 -37.53 -12.08 -18.49
CA VAL A 374 -38.48 -12.33 -19.56
C VAL A 374 -39.50 -11.20 -19.60
N LEU A 375 -39.56 -10.52 -20.73
CA LEU A 375 -40.54 -9.47 -21.00
C LEU A 375 -41.80 -10.04 -21.65
N GLU A 376 -41.65 -11.07 -22.50
CA GLU A 376 -42.76 -11.65 -23.26
C GLU A 376 -42.44 -13.09 -23.70
N ARG A 377 -43.46 -13.94 -23.83
CA ARG A 377 -43.38 -15.24 -24.49
C ARG A 377 -44.35 -15.30 -25.66
N ASN A 378 -43.87 -15.80 -26.79
CA ASN A 378 -44.70 -16.06 -27.96
C ASN A 378 -45.02 -17.55 -28.07
N SER A 379 -46.24 -17.89 -28.53
CA SER A 379 -46.69 -19.26 -28.75
C SER A 379 -45.86 -20.06 -29.78
N GLY A 380 -45.04 -19.37 -30.58
CA GLY A 380 -44.11 -19.94 -31.55
C GLY A 380 -42.74 -20.33 -30.99
N GLY A 381 -42.58 -20.41 -29.66
CA GLY A 381 -41.34 -20.88 -29.02
C GLY A 381 -40.23 -19.83 -28.97
N TRP A 382 -40.61 -18.56 -28.79
CA TRP A 382 -39.67 -17.44 -28.63
C TRP A 382 -39.89 -16.75 -27.29
N VAL A 383 -38.80 -16.30 -26.69
CA VAL A 383 -38.77 -15.57 -25.43
C VAL A 383 -38.15 -14.21 -25.69
N LYS A 384 -38.87 -13.14 -25.35
CA LYS A 384 -38.34 -11.79 -25.39
C LYS A 384 -37.64 -11.52 -24.06
N ILE A 385 -36.35 -11.23 -24.12
CA ILE A 385 -35.49 -10.96 -22.97
C ILE A 385 -35.16 -9.47 -22.90
N ASP A 386 -35.03 -8.97 -21.68
CA ASP A 386 -34.46 -7.64 -21.40
C ASP A 386 -32.94 -7.70 -21.54
N LEU A 387 -32.36 -6.81 -22.33
CA LEU A 387 -30.91 -6.72 -22.55
C LEU A 387 -30.26 -5.59 -21.73
N GLY A 388 -31.04 -4.86 -20.92
CA GLY A 388 -30.60 -3.64 -20.25
C GLY A 388 -30.63 -2.41 -21.18
N ASP A 389 -30.39 -1.23 -20.62
CA ASP A 389 -30.33 0.06 -21.36
C ASP A 389 -31.53 0.31 -22.30
N ASN A 390 -32.74 -0.08 -21.86
CA ASN A 390 -33.98 -0.02 -22.65
C ASN A 390 -33.96 -0.84 -23.95
N GLN A 391 -33.06 -1.82 -24.08
CA GLN A 391 -32.98 -2.73 -25.21
C GLN A 391 -33.62 -4.08 -24.86
N SER A 392 -34.23 -4.71 -25.86
CA SER A 392 -34.79 -6.06 -25.71
C SER A 392 -34.70 -6.83 -27.02
N GLY A 393 -34.76 -8.15 -26.94
CA GLY A 393 -34.70 -8.99 -28.13
C GLY A 393 -35.22 -10.39 -27.89
N TRP A 394 -35.36 -11.15 -28.97
CA TRP A 394 -35.98 -12.47 -28.96
C TRP A 394 -34.95 -13.59 -29.08
N VAL A 395 -35.04 -14.56 -28.19
CA VAL A 395 -34.25 -15.80 -28.21
C VAL A 395 -35.16 -17.01 -28.37
N SER A 396 -34.63 -18.10 -28.92
CA SER A 396 -35.41 -19.34 -29.08
C SER A 396 -35.55 -20.06 -27.74
N GLN A 397 -36.79 -20.36 -27.36
CA GLN A 397 -37.13 -20.95 -26.07
C GLN A 397 -36.44 -22.29 -25.80
N GLN A 398 -36.15 -23.06 -26.84
CA GLN A 398 -35.50 -24.37 -26.70
C GLN A 398 -34.08 -24.29 -26.11
N TYR A 399 -33.45 -23.11 -26.17
CA TYR A 399 -32.12 -22.85 -25.59
C TYR A 399 -32.21 -22.03 -24.30
N THR A 400 -33.37 -22.07 -23.63
CA THR A 400 -33.60 -21.36 -22.37
C THR A 400 -34.19 -22.28 -21.31
N LYS A 401 -33.85 -22.04 -20.05
CA LYS A 401 -34.44 -22.70 -18.88
C LYS A 401 -35.03 -21.64 -17.95
N THR A 402 -36.31 -21.73 -17.65
CA THR A 402 -36.94 -20.89 -16.62
C THR A 402 -36.39 -21.27 -15.24
N LEU A 403 -36.06 -20.26 -14.43
CA LEU A 403 -35.51 -20.40 -13.07
C LEU A 403 -36.57 -20.22 -11.98
#